data_AF-A0A7Y2F0Z8-F1
#
_entry.id   AF-A0A7Y2F0Z8-F1
#
_cell.length_a   1.000
_cell.length_b   1.000
_cell.length_c   1.000
_cell.angle_alpha   90.00
_cell.angle_beta   90.00
_cell.angle_gamma   90.00
#
_symmetry.space_group_name_H-M   'P 1'
#
loop_
_entity.id
_entity.type
_entity.pdbx_description
1 polymer ?
#
loop_
_entity_poly.entity_id
_entity_poly.type
_entity_poly.pdbx_seq_one_letter_code
_entity_poly.pdbx_strand_id
1 'polypeptide(L)'
;ILTFPFTIRNQFTAALSTLEAGVNMRKQLLDYQRNFFQNASKEASSGGAIVFGDEKDASKAYHLAEILERHKITFHELKDDFTSEGKNYKKGNAYIIPKNQKQHRLINAMFEKRTEFQDSLFYDISAWSFPLAFNLDYNEDVSLAKAGPVVTELKQPTPTPPANSNYAYLMEWHDYYAPKALYQLLKAEVRAKVGMKQFSMNGVEYDYGTIMIPVQNQKMSAQELRDLIKRVSEESHVAFTPVGTGLTEGIDLGSNQFRALELPKVAMVIGDGITPYDAGEIWHLFDTRYQIPITKLDTRNFGRTDLSRYTDIILPNSWGSALEKRDAEKLKTWVENGGTLIGYKNAGRWFNSNELLEVKFKTSKDSTQATTFEEVSDYYGAQVIGGAIFNTQLDRSHPIAFGYKNKTLPVFRNSTLFMEADKNSFNNPIRYTASPLLSGYISKPNLKKLESTSAFKVGGLGRGQVIYFTDNHNFRAFWYGTNKLLMNAIYFGDEM
;
A
#
# COMPACT_ATOMS: atom_id res chain seq x y z
N ILE A 1 31.59 -1.33 33.62
CA ILE A 1 30.31 -0.59 33.51
C ILE A 1 30.50 0.51 32.47
N LEU A 2 29.66 0.54 31.42
CA LEU A 2 29.58 1.70 30.52
C LEU A 2 28.65 2.74 31.16
N THR A 3 29.13 3.96 31.37
CA THR A 3 28.33 5.04 31.95
C THR A 3 27.83 5.99 30.87
N PHE A 4 26.68 6.64 31.08
CA PHE A 4 26.13 7.59 30.12
C PHE A 4 27.07 8.78 29.81
N PRO A 5 27.81 9.36 30.78
CA PRO A 5 28.85 10.35 30.47
C PRO A 5 29.99 9.80 29.59
N PHE A 6 30.36 8.53 29.73
CA PHE A 6 31.38 7.89 28.88
C PHE A 6 30.88 7.70 27.45
N THR A 7 29.61 7.30 27.25
CA THR A 7 29.04 7.17 25.89
C THR A 7 28.90 8.53 25.21
N ILE A 8 28.48 9.58 25.93
CA ILE A 8 28.48 10.96 25.41
C ILE A 8 29.89 11.39 24.97
N ARG A 9 30.90 11.21 25.83
CA ARG A 9 32.30 11.56 25.51
C ARG A 9 32.78 10.81 24.26
N ASN A 10 32.54 9.50 24.18
CA ASN A 10 32.96 8.71 23.04
C ASN A 10 32.24 9.13 21.74
N GLN A 11 30.95 9.44 21.79
CA GLN A 11 30.21 9.95 20.63
C GLN A 11 30.77 11.29 20.15
N PHE A 12 31.13 12.19 21.08
CA PHE A 12 31.77 13.46 20.76
C PHE A 12 33.17 13.28 20.14
N THR A 13 34.02 12.43 20.73
CA THR A 13 35.35 12.11 20.17
C THR A 13 35.23 11.48 18.78
N ALA A 14 34.32 10.51 18.58
CA ALA A 14 34.08 9.89 17.28
C ALA A 14 33.62 10.90 16.21
N ALA A 15 32.75 11.84 16.58
CA ALA A 15 32.32 12.91 15.70
C ALA A 15 33.48 13.84 15.29
N LEU A 16 34.33 14.26 16.24
CA LEU A 16 35.53 15.05 15.93
C LEU A 16 36.52 14.29 15.03
N SER A 17 36.81 13.03 15.33
CA SER A 17 37.70 12.20 14.50
C SER A 17 37.14 11.96 13.09
N THR A 18 35.81 11.88 12.94
CA THR A 18 35.15 11.77 11.63
C THR A 18 35.28 13.06 10.83
N LEU A 19 35.15 14.23 11.48
CA LEU A 19 35.39 15.53 10.84
C LEU A 19 36.85 15.69 10.41
N GLU A 20 37.80 15.33 11.28
CA GLU A 20 39.24 15.35 10.97
C GLU A 20 39.58 14.42 9.80
N ALA A 21 39.07 13.19 9.82
CA ALA A 21 39.21 12.24 8.71
C ALA A 21 38.63 12.81 7.40
N GLY A 22 37.45 13.43 7.44
CA GLY A 22 36.84 14.10 6.28
C GLY A 22 37.69 15.24 5.71
N VAL A 23 38.30 16.07 6.57
CA VAL A 23 39.22 17.15 6.16
C VAL A 23 40.51 16.59 5.55
N ASN A 24 41.05 15.50 6.12
CA ASN A 24 42.25 14.83 5.61
C ASN A 24 41.98 14.14 4.26
N MET A 25 40.82 13.50 4.11
CA MET A 25 40.38 12.83 2.87
C MET A 25 39.75 13.77 1.83
N ARG A 26 39.70 15.09 2.08
CA ARG A 26 38.93 16.07 1.26
C ARG A 26 39.17 15.95 -0.25
N LYS A 27 40.41 15.72 -0.70
CA LYS A 27 40.72 15.56 -2.13
C LYS A 27 40.04 14.31 -2.70
N GLN A 28 40.21 13.16 -2.05
CA GLN A 28 39.60 11.89 -2.47
C GLN A 28 38.07 11.98 -2.51
N LEU A 29 37.44 12.59 -1.51
CA LEU A 29 35.99 12.77 -1.45
C LEU A 29 35.46 13.71 -2.55
N LEU A 30 36.14 14.84 -2.79
CA LEU A 30 35.76 15.79 -3.84
C LEU A 30 35.99 15.22 -5.25
N ASP A 31 37.10 14.50 -5.47
CA ASP A 31 37.39 13.86 -6.75
C ASP A 31 36.43 12.67 -6.99
N TYR A 32 36.07 11.90 -5.97
CA TYR A 32 35.01 10.87 -6.07
C TYR A 32 33.68 11.49 -6.49
N GLN A 33 33.25 12.58 -5.84
CA GLN A 33 32.01 13.28 -6.17
C GLN A 33 32.05 13.85 -7.60
N ARG A 34 33.17 14.48 -8.00
CA ARG A 34 33.36 15.00 -9.37
C ARG A 34 33.26 13.88 -10.39
N ASN A 35 34.00 12.78 -10.19
CA ASN A 35 34.05 11.65 -11.11
C ASN A 35 32.70 10.94 -11.21
N PHE A 36 31.96 10.81 -10.10
CA PHE A 36 30.61 10.26 -10.07
C PHE A 36 29.68 11.02 -11.03
N PHE A 37 29.59 12.35 -10.92
CA PHE A 37 28.72 13.15 -11.78
C PHE A 37 29.23 13.29 -13.22
N GLN A 38 30.55 13.36 -13.44
CA GLN A 38 31.12 13.37 -14.79
C GLN A 38 30.83 12.07 -15.54
N ASN A 39 30.90 10.92 -14.87
CA ASN A 39 30.60 9.63 -15.49
C ASN A 39 29.09 9.43 -15.66
N ALA A 40 28.26 9.79 -14.67
CA ALA A 40 26.80 9.78 -14.80
C ALA A 40 26.31 10.63 -15.98
N SER A 41 26.92 11.79 -16.23
CA SER A 41 26.57 12.64 -17.39
C SER A 41 26.97 12.03 -18.74
N LYS A 42 27.96 11.14 -18.79
CA LYS A 42 28.35 10.40 -20.01
C LYS A 42 27.41 9.21 -20.24
N GLU A 43 27.02 8.49 -19.18
CA GLU A 43 26.02 7.41 -19.25
C GLU A 43 24.67 7.95 -19.77
N ALA A 44 24.29 9.14 -19.29
CA ALA A 44 23.05 9.82 -19.64
C ALA A 44 22.94 10.30 -21.10
N SER A 45 24.04 10.36 -21.86
CA SER A 45 24.01 10.85 -23.25
C SER A 45 23.38 9.86 -24.24
N SER A 46 23.07 8.64 -23.81
CA SER A 46 22.26 7.66 -24.55
C SER A 46 20.82 8.12 -24.80
N GLY A 47 20.32 9.10 -24.03
CA GLY A 47 19.02 9.73 -24.26
C GLY A 47 17.84 8.92 -23.72
N GLY A 48 16.69 9.10 -24.37
CA GLY A 48 15.42 8.50 -23.95
C GLY A 48 14.77 9.16 -22.73
N ALA A 49 13.59 8.69 -22.37
CA ALA A 49 12.84 9.13 -21.21
C ALA A 49 12.03 8.00 -20.59
N ILE A 50 11.72 8.13 -19.30
CA ILE A 50 10.82 7.23 -18.56
C ILE A 50 9.45 7.91 -18.48
N VAL A 51 8.36 7.19 -18.76
CA VAL A 51 6.99 7.61 -18.39
C VAL A 51 6.50 6.78 -17.21
N PHE A 52 5.74 7.41 -16.32
CA PHE A 52 5.00 6.72 -15.26
C PHE A 52 3.65 7.40 -14.99
N GLY A 53 2.67 6.64 -14.50
CA GLY A 53 1.37 7.18 -14.09
C GLY A 53 0.32 6.10 -13.83
N ASP A 54 -0.94 6.52 -13.66
CA ASP A 54 -2.09 5.61 -13.61
C ASP A 54 -3.35 6.30 -14.16
N GLU A 55 -3.90 5.78 -15.26
CA GLU A 55 -5.06 6.35 -15.98
C GLU A 55 -6.34 6.53 -15.14
N LYS A 56 -6.39 5.94 -13.93
CA LYS A 56 -7.51 6.02 -12.97
C LYS A 56 -7.11 6.58 -11.58
N ASP A 57 -5.84 6.91 -11.33
CA ASP A 57 -5.35 7.40 -10.03
C ASP A 57 -4.20 8.42 -10.22
N ALA A 58 -4.57 9.71 -10.32
CA ALA A 58 -3.60 10.79 -10.44
C ALA A 58 -2.82 11.01 -9.13
N SER A 59 -3.44 10.72 -7.99
CA SER A 59 -2.87 10.94 -6.65
C SER A 59 -1.60 10.11 -6.40
N LYS A 60 -1.57 8.82 -6.78
CA LYS A 60 -0.33 8.02 -6.73
C LYS A 60 0.78 8.57 -7.63
N ALA A 61 0.43 9.02 -8.84
CA ALA A 61 1.40 9.58 -9.78
C ALA A 61 2.00 10.89 -9.23
N TYR A 62 1.17 11.76 -8.65
CA TYR A 62 1.61 12.95 -7.92
C TYR A 62 2.63 12.61 -6.83
N HIS A 63 2.37 11.60 -5.99
CA HIS A 63 3.27 11.29 -4.87
C HIS A 63 4.64 10.77 -5.33
N LEU A 64 4.73 10.10 -6.48
CA LEU A 64 6.03 9.77 -7.07
C LEU A 64 6.71 11.03 -7.63
N ALA A 65 5.97 11.93 -8.29
CA ALA A 65 6.48 13.22 -8.73
C ALA A 65 6.99 14.11 -7.56
N GLU A 66 6.34 14.06 -6.39
CA GLU A 66 6.77 14.77 -5.17
C GLU A 66 8.18 14.32 -4.73
N ILE A 67 8.47 13.03 -4.84
CA ILE A 67 9.80 12.47 -4.55
C ILE A 67 10.83 12.95 -5.59
N LEU A 68 10.47 13.00 -6.88
CA LEU A 68 11.33 13.53 -7.93
C LEU A 68 11.67 15.01 -7.70
N GLU A 69 10.69 15.83 -7.34
CA GLU A 69 10.86 17.26 -7.02
C GLU A 69 11.81 17.45 -5.83
N ARG A 70 11.61 16.70 -4.73
CA ARG A 70 12.50 16.71 -3.55
C ARG A 70 13.95 16.32 -3.90
N HIS A 71 14.14 15.38 -4.82
CA HIS A 71 15.47 14.99 -5.32
C HIS A 71 16.02 15.90 -6.44
N LYS A 72 15.29 16.96 -6.83
CA LYS A 72 15.65 17.91 -7.89
C LYS A 72 15.88 17.21 -9.24
N ILE A 73 15.08 16.20 -9.51
CA ILE A 73 14.99 15.53 -10.82
C ILE A 73 14.08 16.39 -11.69
N THR A 74 14.50 16.69 -12.91
CA THR A 74 13.65 17.36 -13.90
C THR A 74 12.66 16.35 -14.48
N PHE A 75 11.38 16.70 -14.48
CA PHE A 75 10.31 15.93 -15.12
C PHE A 75 9.28 16.89 -15.74
N HIS A 76 8.43 16.34 -16.60
CA HIS A 76 7.47 17.05 -17.42
C HIS A 76 6.07 16.48 -17.22
N GLU A 77 5.06 17.30 -17.43
CA GLU A 77 3.71 16.80 -17.72
C GLU A 77 3.69 16.02 -19.03
N LEU A 78 2.63 15.26 -19.29
CA LEU A 78 2.38 14.76 -20.65
C LEU A 78 1.88 15.87 -21.56
N LYS A 79 2.36 15.86 -22.81
CA LYS A 79 1.85 16.74 -23.86
C LYS A 79 0.39 16.39 -24.21
N ASP A 80 0.16 15.10 -24.48
CA ASP A 80 -1.09 14.51 -24.97
C ASP A 80 -1.21 13.08 -24.38
N ASP A 81 -2.42 12.52 -24.32
CA ASP A 81 -2.66 11.12 -23.97
C ASP A 81 -1.96 10.18 -24.97
N PHE A 82 -1.38 9.07 -24.47
CA PHE A 82 -0.84 8.02 -25.34
C PHE A 82 -0.76 6.65 -24.67
N THR A 83 -0.69 5.61 -25.49
CA THR A 83 -0.49 4.22 -25.06
C THR A 83 0.96 3.79 -25.36
N SER A 84 1.59 3.06 -24.45
CA SER A 84 2.85 2.34 -24.70
C SER A 84 2.82 0.98 -24.00
N GLU A 85 3.26 -0.09 -24.67
CA GLU A 85 3.25 -1.47 -24.15
C GLU A 85 1.87 -1.92 -23.60
N GLY A 86 0.79 -1.47 -24.23
CA GLY A 86 -0.58 -1.78 -23.80
C GLY A 86 -1.06 -1.05 -22.55
N LYS A 87 -0.26 -0.13 -22.00
CA LYS A 87 -0.61 0.74 -20.87
C LYS A 87 -0.97 2.14 -21.36
N ASN A 88 -2.05 2.70 -20.82
CA ASN A 88 -2.49 4.05 -21.16
C ASN A 88 -1.92 5.08 -20.18
N TYR A 89 -1.34 6.15 -20.71
CA TYR A 89 -0.85 7.29 -19.95
C TYR A 89 -1.68 8.51 -20.33
N LYS A 90 -2.47 9.01 -19.38
CA LYS A 90 -3.32 10.18 -19.55
C LYS A 90 -2.66 11.44 -19.02
N LYS A 91 -2.87 12.55 -19.72
CA LYS A 91 -2.47 13.88 -19.27
C LYS A 91 -3.14 14.23 -17.95
N GLY A 92 -2.38 14.80 -17.01
CA GLY A 92 -2.79 15.04 -15.63
C GLY A 92 -2.62 13.85 -14.68
N ASN A 93 -2.49 12.63 -15.20
CA ASN A 93 -2.37 11.39 -14.41
C ASN A 93 -1.00 10.69 -14.57
N ALA A 94 -0.08 11.31 -15.31
CA ALA A 94 1.21 10.74 -15.67
C ALA A 94 2.26 11.84 -15.94
N TYR A 95 3.53 11.49 -15.78
CA TYR A 95 4.68 12.37 -15.96
C TYR A 95 5.79 11.68 -16.77
N ILE A 96 6.65 12.49 -17.40
CA ILE A 96 7.82 12.04 -18.16
C ILE A 96 9.12 12.56 -17.55
N ILE A 97 10.09 11.68 -17.34
CA ILE A 97 11.43 11.97 -16.83
C ILE A 97 12.46 11.83 -17.96
N PRO A 98 13.07 12.91 -18.46
CA PRO A 98 14.22 12.84 -19.36
C PRO A 98 15.40 12.13 -18.68
N LYS A 99 15.98 11.09 -19.32
CA LYS A 99 17.15 10.39 -18.74
C LYS A 99 18.43 11.21 -18.78
N ASN A 100 18.54 12.18 -19.71
CA ASN A 100 19.70 13.05 -19.89
C ASN A 100 19.73 14.20 -18.88
N GLN A 101 20.09 13.89 -17.62
CA GLN A 101 20.22 14.88 -16.55
C GLN A 101 21.18 14.44 -15.44
N LYS A 102 21.58 15.36 -14.55
CA LYS A 102 22.58 15.11 -13.49
C LYS A 102 22.24 13.93 -12.56
N GLN A 103 20.95 13.67 -12.34
CA GLN A 103 20.46 12.61 -11.46
C GLN A 103 20.29 11.25 -12.17
N HIS A 104 20.84 11.05 -13.38
CA HIS A 104 20.69 9.84 -14.20
C HIS A 104 20.77 8.51 -13.41
N ARG A 105 21.83 8.33 -12.60
CA ARG A 105 22.02 7.11 -11.80
C ARG A 105 20.97 6.92 -10.72
N LEU A 106 20.49 8.00 -10.09
CA LEU A 106 19.40 7.94 -9.12
C LEU A 106 18.07 7.59 -9.80
N ILE A 107 17.79 8.18 -10.96
CA ILE A 107 16.60 7.86 -11.76
C ILE A 107 16.60 6.38 -12.13
N ASN A 108 17.71 5.85 -12.65
CA ASN A 108 17.82 4.42 -12.96
C ASN A 108 17.59 3.57 -11.69
N ALA A 109 18.25 3.90 -10.57
CA ALA A 109 18.11 3.16 -9.31
C ALA A 109 16.70 3.23 -8.66
N MET A 110 15.89 4.25 -8.99
CA MET A 110 14.50 4.34 -8.54
C MET A 110 13.55 3.42 -9.34
N PHE A 111 13.87 3.12 -10.60
CA PHE A 111 13.04 2.29 -11.48
C PHE A 111 13.56 0.85 -11.62
N GLU A 112 14.86 0.62 -11.37
CA GLU A 112 15.55 -0.67 -11.48
C GLU A 112 14.83 -1.84 -10.79
N LYS A 113 14.80 -2.98 -11.48
CA LYS A 113 14.53 -4.30 -10.92
C LYS A 113 15.83 -5.10 -10.89
N ARG A 114 16.26 -5.55 -9.71
CA ARG A 114 17.49 -6.34 -9.54
C ARG A 114 17.18 -7.63 -8.81
N THR A 115 17.55 -8.76 -9.38
CA THR A 115 17.38 -10.10 -8.79
C THR A 115 18.71 -10.84 -8.63
N GLU A 116 19.81 -10.26 -9.08
CA GLU A 116 21.15 -10.82 -9.02
C GLU A 116 22.05 -9.96 -8.14
N PHE A 117 22.80 -10.61 -7.25
CA PHE A 117 23.64 -9.99 -6.23
C PHE A 117 24.92 -10.80 -6.06
N GLN A 118 26.02 -10.13 -5.69
CA GLN A 118 27.30 -10.80 -5.41
C GLN A 118 27.32 -11.50 -4.04
N ASP A 119 26.47 -11.05 -3.12
CA ASP A 119 26.33 -11.56 -1.76
C ASP A 119 24.86 -11.96 -1.50
N SER A 120 24.66 -12.89 -0.57
CA SER A 120 23.38 -13.33 -0.05
C SER A 120 23.02 -12.71 1.30
N LEU A 121 23.94 -12.00 1.95
CA LEU A 121 23.73 -11.36 3.25
C LEU A 121 23.31 -9.89 3.07
N PHE A 122 22.19 -9.52 3.69
CA PHE A 122 21.62 -8.17 3.63
C PHE A 122 21.35 -7.64 5.03
N TYR A 123 21.85 -6.43 5.32
CA TYR A 123 21.63 -5.75 6.60
C TYR A 123 20.19 -5.21 6.77
N ASP A 124 19.54 -4.84 5.66
CA ASP A 124 18.19 -4.28 5.64
C ASP A 124 17.38 -4.85 4.46
N ILE A 125 17.03 -4.02 3.46
CA ILE A 125 16.25 -4.44 2.28
C ILE A 125 17.15 -4.68 1.07
N SER A 126 16.65 -5.47 0.13
CA SER A 126 17.32 -5.81 -1.14
C SER A 126 16.67 -5.20 -2.38
N ALA A 127 15.53 -4.50 -2.24
CA ALA A 127 14.80 -3.87 -3.34
C ALA A 127 13.99 -2.64 -2.91
N TRP A 128 13.92 -1.65 -3.80
CA TRP A 128 13.26 -0.35 -3.58
C TRP A 128 12.69 0.29 -4.87
N SER A 129 12.26 -0.53 -5.84
CA SER A 129 11.68 -0.03 -7.11
C SER A 129 10.39 0.77 -6.84
N PHE A 130 10.43 2.08 -7.09
CA PHE A 130 9.32 3.01 -6.84
C PHE A 130 8.06 2.72 -7.67
N PRO A 131 8.11 2.48 -9.00
CA PRO A 131 6.87 2.17 -9.73
C PRO A 131 6.19 0.89 -9.24
N LEU A 132 6.95 -0.07 -8.69
CA LEU A 132 6.38 -1.26 -8.05
C LEU A 132 5.75 -0.93 -6.70
N ALA A 133 6.44 -0.20 -5.82
CA ALA A 133 5.92 0.20 -4.50
C ALA A 133 4.66 1.07 -4.59
N PHE A 134 4.52 1.84 -5.67
CA PHE A 134 3.36 2.67 -5.96
C PHE A 134 2.29 1.95 -6.80
N ASN A 135 2.57 0.74 -7.32
CA ASN A 135 1.72 0.05 -8.31
C ASN A 135 1.29 1.00 -9.44
N LEU A 136 2.27 1.63 -10.09
CA LEU A 136 2.08 2.54 -11.22
C LEU A 136 2.42 1.84 -12.53
N ASP A 137 1.70 2.22 -13.58
CA ASP A 137 2.11 1.92 -14.94
C ASP A 137 3.35 2.76 -15.26
N TYR A 138 4.31 2.14 -15.94
CA TYR A 138 5.54 2.77 -16.35
C TYR A 138 6.15 2.05 -17.55
N ASN A 139 6.96 2.79 -18.30
CA ASN A 139 7.82 2.33 -19.38
C ASN A 139 9.10 3.18 -19.36
N GLU A 140 10.26 2.54 -19.45
CA GLU A 140 11.57 3.18 -19.29
C GLU A 140 12.18 3.72 -20.61
N ASP A 141 11.57 3.46 -21.76
CA ASP A 141 12.04 3.90 -23.07
C ASP A 141 10.89 4.48 -23.91
N VAL A 142 10.60 5.76 -23.67
CA VAL A 142 9.67 6.55 -24.49
C VAL A 142 10.34 7.79 -25.10
N SER A 143 9.79 8.23 -26.23
CA SER A 143 10.26 9.44 -26.91
C SER A 143 9.94 10.71 -26.12
N LEU A 144 10.95 11.58 -25.98
CA LEU A 144 10.80 12.93 -25.41
C LEU A 144 9.79 13.81 -26.16
N ALA A 145 9.39 13.46 -27.39
CA ALA A 145 8.31 14.14 -28.11
C ALA A 145 6.92 14.04 -27.42
N LYS A 146 6.78 13.15 -26.43
CA LYS A 146 5.60 13.02 -25.57
C LYS A 146 5.61 13.97 -24.35
N ALA A 147 6.75 14.58 -24.04
CA ALA A 147 6.88 15.51 -22.93
C ALA A 147 6.17 16.84 -23.23
N GLY A 148 5.38 17.31 -22.26
CA GLY A 148 4.80 18.65 -22.22
C GLY A 148 5.73 19.65 -21.53
N PRO A 149 5.18 20.70 -20.89
CA PRO A 149 5.95 21.63 -20.09
C PRO A 149 6.75 20.93 -18.98
N VAL A 150 7.92 21.49 -18.64
CA VAL A 150 8.67 21.12 -17.43
C VAL A 150 7.84 21.49 -16.21
N VAL A 151 7.73 20.60 -15.24
CA VAL A 151 7.10 20.92 -13.95
C VAL A 151 8.06 21.78 -13.14
N THR A 152 7.69 23.02 -12.87
CA THR A 152 8.48 23.97 -12.05
C THR A 152 7.91 24.17 -10.64
N GLU A 153 6.65 23.80 -10.43
CA GLU A 153 5.94 23.81 -9.16
C GLU A 153 4.95 22.63 -9.22
N LEU A 154 5.15 21.58 -8.43
CA LEU A 154 4.24 20.44 -8.42
C LEU A 154 2.94 20.76 -7.66
N LYS A 155 1.80 20.54 -8.31
CA LYS A 155 0.46 20.80 -7.75
C LYS A 155 -0.33 19.50 -7.61
N GLN A 156 -1.10 19.40 -6.53
CA GLN A 156 -2.02 18.29 -6.32
C GLN A 156 -3.03 18.22 -7.48
N PRO A 157 -3.40 17.02 -7.96
CA PRO A 157 -4.47 16.86 -8.93
C PRO A 157 -5.73 17.57 -8.44
N THR A 158 -6.34 18.40 -9.28
CA THR A 158 -7.58 19.09 -8.93
C THR A 158 -8.70 18.52 -9.80
N PRO A 159 -9.65 17.76 -9.25
CA PRO A 159 -10.77 17.24 -10.02
C PRO A 159 -11.67 18.39 -10.49
N THR A 160 -12.30 18.23 -11.66
CA THR A 160 -13.35 19.16 -12.10
C THR A 160 -14.48 19.17 -11.07
N PRO A 161 -14.92 20.34 -10.56
CA PRO A 161 -16.01 20.40 -9.61
C PRO A 161 -17.27 19.69 -10.15
N PRO A 162 -17.88 18.79 -9.35
CA PRO A 162 -18.99 17.96 -9.83
C PRO A 162 -20.23 18.80 -10.11
N ALA A 163 -20.84 18.62 -11.28
CA ALA A 163 -22.07 19.32 -11.64
C ALA A 163 -23.27 18.84 -10.80
N ASN A 164 -24.38 19.59 -10.82
CA ASN A 164 -25.55 19.27 -10.01
C ASN A 164 -26.24 17.99 -10.49
N SER A 165 -26.48 17.07 -9.55
CA SER A 165 -27.32 15.88 -9.75
C SER A 165 -28.65 15.99 -9.01
N ASN A 166 -29.68 15.37 -9.57
CA ASN A 166 -31.00 15.19 -8.96
C ASN A 166 -31.26 13.73 -8.52
N TYR A 167 -30.41 12.77 -8.89
CA TYR A 167 -30.59 11.35 -8.58
C TYR A 167 -29.45 10.79 -7.72
N ALA A 168 -28.22 10.73 -8.24
CA ALA A 168 -27.05 10.28 -7.48
C ALA A 168 -25.73 10.90 -7.98
N TYR A 169 -24.67 10.71 -7.19
CA TYR A 169 -23.27 10.87 -7.57
C TYR A 169 -22.57 9.52 -7.52
N LEU A 170 -21.68 9.27 -8.47
CA LEU A 170 -20.81 8.09 -8.52
C LEU A 170 -19.35 8.51 -8.26
N MET A 171 -18.66 7.77 -7.41
CA MET A 171 -17.24 7.96 -7.09
C MET A 171 -16.51 6.63 -7.28
N GLU A 172 -15.65 6.54 -8.29
CA GLU A 172 -14.84 5.34 -8.50
C GLU A 172 -13.84 5.14 -7.35
N TRP A 173 -13.66 3.90 -6.90
CA TRP A 173 -12.74 3.58 -5.80
C TRP A 173 -11.26 3.53 -6.21
N HIS A 174 -10.92 4.04 -7.39
CA HIS A 174 -9.57 3.92 -7.95
C HIS A 174 -8.57 4.90 -7.35
N ASP A 175 -8.96 6.15 -7.05
CA ASP A 175 -8.01 7.13 -6.53
C ASP A 175 -7.50 6.76 -5.12
N TYR A 176 -6.22 7.04 -4.85
CA TYR A 176 -5.60 6.79 -3.55
C TYR A 176 -6.38 7.39 -2.38
N TYR A 177 -6.99 8.57 -2.57
CA TYR A 177 -7.73 9.30 -1.53
C TYR A 177 -9.24 9.00 -1.48
N ALA A 178 -9.77 8.07 -2.29
CA ALA A 178 -11.15 7.62 -2.18
C ALA A 178 -11.58 7.20 -0.74
N PRO A 179 -10.72 6.55 0.08
CA PRO A 179 -11.01 6.28 1.50
C PRO A 179 -11.21 7.53 2.36
N LYS A 180 -10.46 8.61 2.09
CA LYS A 180 -10.62 9.92 2.75
C LYS A 180 -11.94 10.56 2.37
N ALA A 181 -12.27 10.57 1.07
CA ALA A 181 -13.51 11.15 0.56
C ALA A 181 -14.74 10.45 1.16
N LEU A 182 -14.76 9.11 1.16
CA LEU A 182 -15.82 8.31 1.76
C LEU A 182 -15.93 8.54 3.27
N TYR A 183 -14.81 8.63 3.99
CA TYR A 183 -14.82 8.92 5.43
C TYR A 183 -15.50 10.27 5.74
N GLN A 184 -15.15 11.32 4.98
CA GLN A 184 -15.73 12.66 5.17
C GLN A 184 -17.25 12.67 4.95
N LEU A 185 -17.74 11.94 3.94
CA LEU A 185 -19.17 11.81 3.64
C LEU A 185 -19.92 11.04 4.74
N LEU A 186 -19.44 9.85 5.11
CA LEU A 186 -20.07 9.02 6.15
C LEU A 186 -20.06 9.70 7.52
N LYS A 187 -19.00 10.45 7.85
CA LYS A 187 -18.91 11.26 9.08
C LYS A 187 -19.92 12.41 9.11
N ALA A 188 -20.32 12.92 7.95
CA ALA A 188 -21.40 13.88 7.80
C ALA A 188 -22.79 13.22 7.69
N GLU A 189 -22.91 11.94 8.05
CA GLU A 189 -24.12 11.13 7.98
C GLU A 189 -24.73 10.99 6.57
N VAL A 190 -23.95 11.22 5.52
CA VAL A 190 -24.35 10.95 4.13
C VAL A 190 -24.44 9.45 3.93
N ARG A 191 -25.60 8.97 3.50
CA ARG A 191 -25.77 7.57 3.08
C ARG A 191 -25.02 7.35 1.77
N ALA A 192 -24.16 6.35 1.75
CA ALA A 192 -23.43 5.90 0.57
C ALA A 192 -23.61 4.38 0.40
N LYS A 193 -23.39 3.88 -0.83
CA LYS A 193 -23.43 2.45 -1.13
C LYS A 193 -22.26 2.03 -2.01
N VAL A 194 -21.70 0.84 -1.81
CA VAL A 194 -20.69 0.24 -2.70
C VAL A 194 -21.34 -0.63 -3.77
N GLY A 195 -20.91 -0.49 -5.03
CA GLY A 195 -21.28 -1.35 -6.15
C GLY A 195 -20.42 -2.61 -6.20
N MET A 196 -21.06 -3.77 -6.04
CA MET A 196 -20.43 -5.11 -6.00
C MET A 196 -20.13 -5.70 -7.38
N LYS A 197 -20.54 -5.02 -8.47
CA LYS A 197 -20.29 -5.42 -9.86
C LYS A 197 -19.98 -4.19 -10.70
N GLN A 198 -19.28 -4.43 -11.81
CA GLN A 198 -19.07 -3.45 -12.87
C GLN A 198 -20.40 -3.13 -13.58
N PHE A 199 -20.52 -1.90 -14.09
CA PHE A 199 -21.66 -1.44 -14.87
C PHE A 199 -21.24 -0.27 -15.78
N SER A 200 -21.98 -0.08 -16.89
CA SER A 200 -21.81 1.04 -17.81
C SER A 200 -22.94 2.07 -17.61
N MET A 201 -22.60 3.36 -17.75
CA MET A 201 -23.60 4.42 -17.83
C MET A 201 -23.07 5.59 -18.68
N ASN A 202 -23.88 6.08 -19.63
CA ASN A 202 -23.52 7.17 -20.54
C ASN A 202 -22.19 6.95 -21.31
N GLY A 203 -21.86 5.70 -21.64
CA GLY A 203 -20.59 5.33 -22.29
C GLY A 203 -19.37 5.34 -21.36
N VAL A 204 -19.57 5.45 -20.05
CA VAL A 204 -18.51 5.33 -19.02
C VAL A 204 -18.66 4.00 -18.29
N GLU A 205 -17.58 3.21 -18.27
CA GLU A 205 -17.46 1.99 -17.48
C GLU A 205 -17.04 2.32 -16.03
N TYR A 206 -17.80 1.80 -15.07
CA TYR A 206 -17.54 1.91 -13.63
C TYR A 206 -17.05 0.58 -13.06
N ASP A 207 -15.95 0.62 -12.31
CA ASP A 207 -15.32 -0.58 -11.78
C ASP A 207 -15.93 -1.08 -10.46
N TYR A 208 -15.56 -2.30 -10.07
CA TYR A 208 -15.83 -2.87 -8.75
C TYR A 208 -15.44 -1.91 -7.61
N GLY A 209 -16.35 -1.73 -6.66
CA GLY A 209 -16.16 -0.81 -5.54
C GLY A 209 -16.67 0.61 -5.78
N THR A 210 -17.20 0.93 -6.96
CA THR A 210 -17.75 2.27 -7.24
C THR A 210 -18.81 2.65 -6.21
N ILE A 211 -18.64 3.81 -5.59
CA ILE A 211 -19.50 4.32 -4.52
C ILE A 211 -20.61 5.16 -5.12
N MET A 212 -21.87 4.80 -4.83
CA MET A 212 -23.05 5.60 -5.14
C MET A 212 -23.50 6.40 -3.92
N ILE A 213 -23.67 7.71 -4.11
CA ILE A 213 -24.23 8.64 -3.13
C ILE A 213 -25.57 9.15 -3.67
N PRO A 214 -26.73 8.65 -3.20
CA PRO A 214 -28.03 9.14 -3.63
C PRO A 214 -28.27 10.57 -3.16
N VAL A 215 -28.92 11.39 -4.00
CA VAL A 215 -29.35 12.76 -3.67
C VAL A 215 -30.61 12.76 -2.82
N GLN A 216 -31.50 11.80 -3.07
CA GLN A 216 -32.72 11.60 -2.29
C GLN A 216 -32.48 10.72 -1.06
N ASN A 217 -33.40 10.79 -0.09
CA ASN A 217 -33.35 10.02 1.15
C ASN A 217 -32.02 10.24 1.91
N GLN A 218 -31.60 11.50 2.05
CA GLN A 218 -30.51 11.94 2.91
C GLN A 218 -31.07 12.68 4.14
N LYS A 219 -30.27 12.83 5.20
CA LYS A 219 -30.63 13.65 6.37
C LYS A 219 -30.58 15.16 6.09
N MET A 220 -29.71 15.56 5.17
CA MET A 220 -29.51 16.95 4.72
C MET A 220 -30.27 17.23 3.42
N SER A 221 -30.47 18.51 3.09
CA SER A 221 -31.08 18.91 1.83
C SER A 221 -30.18 18.61 0.63
N ALA A 222 -30.78 18.55 -0.56
CA ALA A 222 -30.04 18.34 -1.80
C ALA A 222 -29.02 19.46 -2.10
N GLN A 223 -29.21 20.68 -1.58
CA GLN A 223 -28.22 21.76 -1.75
C GLN A 223 -27.02 21.55 -0.83
N GLU A 224 -27.25 21.30 0.46
CA GLU A 224 -26.18 21.01 1.43
C GLU A 224 -25.34 19.80 1.01
N LEU A 225 -25.97 18.76 0.46
CA LEU A 225 -25.27 17.60 -0.09
C LEU A 225 -24.35 17.97 -1.26
N ARG A 226 -24.79 18.84 -2.18
CA ARG A 226 -23.98 19.28 -3.32
C ARG A 226 -22.78 20.11 -2.86
N ASP A 227 -22.99 21.04 -1.93
CA ASP A 227 -21.92 21.87 -1.39
C ASP A 227 -20.92 21.03 -0.59
N LEU A 228 -21.40 20.01 0.15
CA LEU A 228 -20.56 19.01 0.81
C LEU A 228 -19.76 18.18 -0.20
N ILE A 229 -20.38 17.59 -1.23
CA ILE A 229 -19.70 16.76 -2.23
C ILE A 229 -18.63 17.58 -2.98
N LYS A 230 -18.94 18.82 -3.37
CA LYS A 230 -17.97 19.72 -3.99
C LYS A 230 -16.77 19.96 -3.07
N ARG A 231 -17.00 20.31 -1.80
CA ARG A 231 -15.93 20.54 -0.82
C ARG A 231 -15.11 19.27 -0.55
N VAL A 232 -15.75 18.10 -0.44
CA VAL A 232 -15.06 16.81 -0.29
C VAL A 232 -14.19 16.53 -1.52
N SER A 233 -14.69 16.78 -2.73
CA SER A 233 -13.95 16.63 -3.98
C SER A 233 -12.69 17.51 -4.01
N GLU A 234 -12.80 18.76 -3.60
CA GLU A 234 -11.68 19.71 -3.49
C GLU A 234 -10.69 19.33 -2.36
N GLU A 235 -11.16 18.92 -1.18
CA GLU A 235 -10.33 18.56 -0.03
C GLU A 235 -9.63 17.19 -0.14
N SER A 236 -10.19 16.27 -0.93
CA SER A 236 -9.69 14.90 -1.11
C SER A 236 -9.01 14.66 -2.45
N HIS A 237 -9.13 15.58 -3.41
CA HIS A 237 -8.68 15.43 -4.80
C HIS A 237 -9.42 14.36 -5.61
N VAL A 238 -10.55 13.83 -5.10
CA VAL A 238 -11.32 12.74 -5.73
C VAL A 238 -12.48 13.31 -6.57
N ALA A 239 -12.62 12.82 -7.80
CA ALA A 239 -13.71 13.21 -8.70
C ALA A 239 -15.05 12.50 -8.38
N PHE A 240 -16.16 13.19 -8.61
CA PHE A 240 -17.52 12.65 -8.50
C PHE A 240 -18.28 12.88 -9.80
N THR A 241 -18.89 11.83 -10.35
CA THR A 241 -19.69 11.93 -11.58
C THR A 241 -21.18 12.05 -11.23
N PRO A 242 -21.86 13.16 -11.59
CA PRO A 242 -23.30 13.28 -11.41
C PRO A 242 -24.06 12.41 -12.42
N VAL A 243 -25.09 11.70 -11.95
CA VAL A 243 -25.95 10.85 -12.78
C VAL A 243 -27.42 11.19 -12.57
N GLY A 244 -28.18 11.33 -13.67
CA GLY A 244 -29.57 11.81 -13.66
C GLY A 244 -30.64 10.72 -13.56
N THR A 245 -30.27 9.44 -13.66
CA THR A 245 -31.17 8.28 -13.61
C THR A 245 -30.47 7.09 -12.95
N GLY A 246 -31.24 6.08 -12.54
CA GLY A 246 -30.72 4.82 -12.01
C GLY A 246 -30.51 3.72 -13.05
N LEU A 247 -30.92 3.96 -14.30
CA LEU A 247 -30.82 3.01 -15.41
C LEU A 247 -29.37 2.92 -15.90
N THR A 248 -28.87 1.68 -16.03
CA THR A 248 -27.49 1.35 -16.43
C THR A 248 -27.47 0.22 -17.45
N GLU A 249 -26.29 -0.07 -18.00
CA GLU A 249 -26.01 -1.38 -18.59
C GLU A 249 -25.27 -2.23 -17.54
N GLY A 250 -25.87 -3.34 -17.09
CA GLY A 250 -25.31 -4.17 -16.02
C GLY A 250 -26.18 -4.15 -14.76
N ILE A 251 -25.68 -3.57 -13.66
CA ILE A 251 -26.43 -3.46 -12.39
C ILE A 251 -27.00 -2.06 -12.17
N ASP A 252 -28.33 -1.95 -12.15
CA ASP A 252 -28.99 -0.67 -11.89
C ASP A 252 -28.68 -0.11 -10.50
N LEU A 253 -28.57 1.21 -10.40
CA LEU A 253 -28.22 1.92 -9.17
C LEU A 253 -29.24 1.71 -8.02
N GLY A 254 -30.47 1.27 -8.36
CA GLY A 254 -31.52 0.90 -7.41
C GLY A 254 -31.51 -0.56 -6.95
N SER A 255 -30.67 -1.42 -7.50
CA SER A 255 -30.68 -2.85 -7.20
C SER A 255 -30.10 -3.18 -5.80
N ASN A 256 -30.24 -4.44 -5.36
CA ASN A 256 -29.23 -5.01 -4.46
C ASN A 256 -27.92 -5.20 -5.28
N GLN A 257 -26.82 -5.74 -4.75
CA GLN A 257 -25.47 -5.54 -5.34
C GLN A 257 -24.98 -4.08 -5.18
N PHE A 258 -25.83 -3.07 -4.91
CA PHE A 258 -25.46 -1.83 -4.21
C PHE A 258 -25.71 -1.97 -2.70
N ARG A 259 -24.63 -2.01 -1.93
CA ARG A 259 -24.61 -2.35 -0.50
C ARG A 259 -24.39 -1.13 0.37
N ALA A 260 -25.14 -1.00 1.46
CA ALA A 260 -25.02 0.16 2.34
C ALA A 260 -23.66 0.16 3.07
N LEU A 261 -23.07 1.34 3.22
CA LEU A 261 -21.80 1.53 3.92
C LEU A 261 -22.03 2.22 5.25
N GLU A 262 -21.32 1.77 6.28
CA GLU A 262 -21.32 2.38 7.61
C GLU A 262 -20.03 3.16 7.88
N LEU A 263 -20.08 4.11 8.83
CA LEU A 263 -18.92 4.90 9.24
C LEU A 263 -17.94 4.04 10.05
N PRO A 264 -16.72 3.75 9.54
CA PRO A 264 -15.77 2.94 10.29
C PRO A 264 -15.27 3.67 11.54
N LYS A 265 -15.23 2.95 12.65
CA LYS A 265 -14.70 3.37 13.96
C LYS A 265 -13.51 2.47 14.28
N VAL A 266 -12.35 2.80 13.72
CA VAL A 266 -11.18 1.93 13.73
C VAL A 266 -10.36 2.09 15.02
N ALA A 267 -9.95 0.96 15.58
CA ALA A 267 -8.95 0.85 16.62
C ALA A 267 -7.73 0.03 16.16
N MET A 268 -6.58 0.24 16.79
CA MET A 268 -5.36 -0.55 16.59
C MET A 268 -4.70 -0.86 17.93
N VAL A 269 -4.28 -2.12 18.10
CA VAL A 269 -3.55 -2.57 19.29
C VAL A 269 -2.10 -2.05 19.25
N ILE A 270 -1.63 -1.47 20.36
CA ILE A 270 -0.27 -0.96 20.55
C ILE A 270 0.27 -1.33 21.94
N GLY A 271 1.57 -1.12 22.18
CA GLY A 271 2.18 -1.33 23.49
C GLY A 271 3.06 -2.57 23.51
N ASP A 272 3.24 -3.15 24.69
CA ASP A 272 4.17 -4.26 24.92
C ASP A 272 3.81 -5.48 24.05
N GLY A 273 4.81 -6.05 23.38
CA GLY A 273 4.66 -7.17 22.45
C GLY A 273 4.21 -6.80 21.03
N ILE A 274 3.80 -5.56 20.75
CA ILE A 274 3.48 -5.08 19.39
C ILE A 274 4.72 -4.51 18.70
N THR A 275 4.89 -4.76 17.40
CA THR A 275 5.99 -4.17 16.61
C THR A 275 5.74 -2.67 16.42
N PRO A 276 6.59 -1.77 16.93
CA PRO A 276 6.34 -0.33 16.89
C PRO A 276 6.41 0.24 15.47
N TYR A 277 7.22 -0.35 14.58
CA TYR A 277 7.30 0.05 13.17
C TYR A 277 5.98 -0.22 12.42
N ASP A 278 5.51 -1.47 12.39
CA ASP A 278 4.24 -1.83 11.74
C ASP A 278 3.05 -1.01 12.29
N ALA A 279 3.01 -0.74 13.60
CA ALA A 279 1.99 0.13 14.21
C ALA A 279 2.13 1.61 13.81
N GLY A 280 3.36 2.15 13.78
CA GLY A 280 3.63 3.54 13.36
C GLY A 280 3.30 3.79 11.89
N GLU A 281 3.54 2.80 11.03
CA GLU A 281 3.21 2.83 9.60
C GLU A 281 1.70 2.86 9.35
N ILE A 282 0.93 2.03 10.08
CA ILE A 282 -0.54 2.06 10.05
C ILE A 282 -1.04 3.42 10.56
N TRP A 283 -0.53 3.91 11.70
CA TRP A 283 -0.96 5.21 12.23
C TRP A 283 -0.68 6.35 11.24
N HIS A 284 0.49 6.38 10.61
CA HIS A 284 0.82 7.37 9.58
C HIS A 284 -0.15 7.33 8.37
N LEU A 285 -0.56 6.14 7.92
CA LEU A 285 -1.54 6.03 6.83
C LEU A 285 -2.88 6.69 7.21
N PHE A 286 -3.38 6.39 8.40
CA PHE A 286 -4.63 6.95 8.90
C PHE A 286 -4.55 8.46 9.14
N ASP A 287 -3.53 8.91 9.86
CA ASP A 287 -3.38 10.29 10.34
C ASP A 287 -2.96 11.24 9.20
N THR A 288 -1.86 10.91 8.50
CA THR A 288 -1.21 11.80 7.54
C THR A 288 -1.78 11.68 6.13
N ARG A 289 -2.15 10.47 5.68
CA ARG A 289 -2.66 10.26 4.31
C ARG A 289 -4.17 10.40 4.24
N TYR A 290 -4.91 9.59 4.99
CA TYR A 290 -6.38 9.56 4.87
C TYR A 290 -7.12 10.51 5.81
N GLN A 291 -6.44 11.08 6.81
CA GLN A 291 -7.03 11.98 7.82
C GLN A 291 -8.24 11.33 8.54
N ILE A 292 -8.15 10.02 8.76
CA ILE A 292 -9.13 9.19 9.47
C ILE A 292 -8.62 8.98 10.90
N PRO A 293 -9.41 9.29 11.95
CA PRO A 293 -9.00 9.06 13.32
C PRO A 293 -8.92 7.56 13.63
N ILE A 294 -7.79 7.14 14.21
CA ILE A 294 -7.57 5.76 14.66
C ILE A 294 -7.32 5.73 16.17
N THR A 295 -8.06 4.89 16.89
CA THR A 295 -7.91 4.77 18.35
C THR A 295 -6.82 3.78 18.70
N LYS A 296 -5.82 4.21 19.47
CA LYS A 296 -4.71 3.35 19.90
C LYS A 296 -5.07 2.64 21.21
N LEU A 297 -5.17 1.31 21.18
CA LEU A 297 -5.51 0.46 22.33
C LEU A 297 -4.23 -0.14 22.93
N ASP A 298 -3.85 0.34 24.11
CA ASP A 298 -2.67 -0.14 24.83
C ASP A 298 -2.91 -1.54 25.42
N THR A 299 -2.02 -2.49 25.14
CA THR A 299 -2.09 -3.89 25.61
C THR A 299 -2.28 -3.97 27.13
N ARG A 300 -1.63 -3.09 27.91
CA ARG A 300 -1.72 -3.05 29.38
C ARG A 300 -3.13 -2.77 29.91
N ASN A 301 -4.01 -2.17 29.09
CA ASN A 301 -5.40 -1.85 29.43
C ASN A 301 -6.42 -2.65 28.63
N PHE A 302 -6.00 -3.44 27.64
CA PHE A 302 -6.89 -4.07 26.65
C PHE A 302 -8.02 -4.90 27.28
N GLY A 303 -7.71 -5.69 28.30
CA GLY A 303 -8.70 -6.48 29.05
C GLY A 303 -9.84 -5.66 29.67
N ARG A 304 -9.66 -4.37 29.96
CA ARG A 304 -10.68 -3.46 30.52
C ARG A 304 -11.38 -2.56 29.49
N THR A 305 -10.80 -2.37 28.30
CA THR A 305 -11.37 -1.52 27.23
C THR A 305 -12.73 -2.04 26.74
N ASP A 306 -13.72 -1.17 26.60
CA ASP A 306 -14.95 -1.50 25.87
C ASP A 306 -14.69 -1.53 24.35
N LEU A 307 -14.87 -2.70 23.74
CA LEU A 307 -14.64 -2.92 22.31
C LEU A 307 -15.89 -2.60 21.46
N SER A 308 -17.09 -2.52 22.05
CA SER A 308 -18.35 -2.27 21.32
C SER A 308 -18.40 -0.90 20.63
N ARG A 309 -17.45 -0.02 20.95
CA ARG A 309 -17.27 1.31 20.35
C ARG A 309 -16.63 1.28 18.96
N TYR A 310 -16.06 0.15 18.55
CA TYR A 310 -15.29 0.00 17.31
C TYR A 310 -15.95 -1.00 16.37
N THR A 311 -15.92 -0.69 15.07
CA THR A 311 -16.29 -1.60 13.97
C THR A 311 -15.10 -2.52 13.63
N ASP A 312 -13.89 -1.95 13.67
CA ASP A 312 -12.66 -2.59 13.22
C ASP A 312 -11.59 -2.53 14.30
N ILE A 313 -10.88 -3.65 14.51
CA ILE A 313 -9.69 -3.71 15.35
C ILE A 313 -8.54 -4.27 14.53
N ILE A 314 -7.49 -3.47 14.37
CA ILE A 314 -6.25 -3.87 13.70
C ILE A 314 -5.28 -4.43 14.76
N LEU A 315 -4.77 -5.63 14.52
CA LEU A 315 -3.67 -6.25 15.24
C LEU A 315 -2.41 -6.23 14.35
N PRO A 316 -1.48 -5.27 14.55
CA PRO A 316 -0.21 -5.25 13.85
C PRO A 316 0.64 -6.49 14.18
N ASN A 317 1.78 -6.65 13.50
CA ASN A 317 2.70 -7.74 13.80
C ASN A 317 3.13 -7.71 15.27
N SER A 318 3.00 -8.85 15.97
CA SER A 318 3.35 -9.01 17.37
C SER A 318 4.45 -10.06 17.58
N TRP A 319 5.11 -9.99 18.72
CA TRP A 319 6.11 -10.95 19.20
C TRP A 319 5.73 -11.39 20.62
N GLY A 320 5.79 -12.69 20.89
CA GLY A 320 5.42 -13.24 22.20
C GLY A 320 3.92 -13.05 22.53
N SER A 321 3.62 -12.83 23.81
CA SER A 321 2.27 -12.74 24.37
C SER A 321 1.78 -11.30 24.50
N ALA A 322 1.65 -10.58 23.37
CA ALA A 322 1.11 -9.21 23.36
C ALA A 322 -0.36 -9.13 23.82
N LEU A 323 -1.12 -10.20 23.56
CA LEU A 323 -2.49 -10.42 24.02
C LEU A 323 -2.58 -11.85 24.55
N GLU A 324 -3.16 -12.01 25.74
CA GLU A 324 -3.30 -13.32 26.39
C GLU A 324 -4.58 -14.04 25.93
N LYS A 325 -4.76 -15.31 26.35
CA LYS A 325 -5.96 -16.08 26.01
C LYS A 325 -7.25 -15.35 26.39
N ARG A 326 -7.28 -14.65 27.53
CA ARG A 326 -8.46 -13.86 27.97
C ARG A 326 -8.80 -12.74 26.98
N ASP A 327 -7.79 -12.08 26.41
CA ASP A 327 -7.98 -11.03 25.41
C ASP A 327 -8.44 -11.62 24.08
N ALA A 328 -7.99 -12.84 23.75
CA ALA A 328 -8.46 -13.60 22.60
C ALA A 328 -9.95 -13.98 22.70
N GLU A 329 -10.40 -14.53 23.83
CA GLU A 329 -11.83 -14.84 24.05
C GLU A 329 -12.69 -13.56 23.98
N LYS A 330 -12.18 -12.44 24.54
CA LYS A 330 -12.86 -11.14 24.47
C LYS A 330 -12.98 -10.62 23.04
N LEU A 331 -11.92 -10.76 22.23
CA LEU A 331 -11.94 -10.45 20.80
C LEU A 331 -12.88 -11.39 20.04
N LYS A 332 -12.88 -12.68 20.34
CA LYS A 332 -13.79 -13.68 19.76
C LYS A 332 -15.25 -13.28 19.96
N THR A 333 -15.67 -12.97 21.19
CA THR A 333 -17.03 -12.49 21.48
C THR A 333 -17.35 -11.15 20.79
N TRP A 334 -16.37 -10.25 20.62
CA TRP A 334 -16.58 -8.99 19.89
C TRP A 334 -16.77 -9.23 18.38
N VAL A 335 -15.95 -10.08 17.76
CA VAL A 335 -16.09 -10.49 16.35
C VAL A 335 -17.42 -11.21 16.14
N GLU A 336 -17.77 -12.17 17.00
CA GLU A 336 -19.05 -12.90 16.96
C GLU A 336 -20.28 -11.97 16.95
N ASN A 337 -20.15 -10.77 17.52
CA ASN A 337 -21.20 -9.76 17.57
C ASN A 337 -21.27 -8.84 16.34
N GLY A 338 -20.32 -8.91 15.40
CA GLY A 338 -20.27 -8.08 14.18
C GLY A 338 -19.01 -7.23 14.03
N GLY A 339 -17.95 -7.49 14.80
CA GLY A 339 -16.66 -6.79 14.66
C GLY A 339 -15.77 -7.40 13.58
N THR A 340 -14.93 -6.56 12.94
CA THR A 340 -13.94 -6.99 11.93
C THR A 340 -12.51 -6.92 12.50
N LEU A 341 -11.90 -8.09 12.73
CA LEU A 341 -10.54 -8.22 13.28
C LEU A 341 -9.52 -8.38 12.16
N ILE A 342 -8.59 -7.43 12.01
CA ILE A 342 -7.62 -7.39 10.91
C ILE A 342 -6.20 -7.65 11.44
N GLY A 343 -5.60 -8.79 11.09
CA GLY A 343 -4.27 -9.20 11.58
C GLY A 343 -3.16 -9.17 10.53
N TYR A 344 -1.95 -8.81 10.95
CA TYR A 344 -0.74 -8.82 10.12
C TYR A 344 0.34 -9.81 10.59
N LYS A 345 1.03 -10.45 9.63
CA LYS A 345 2.23 -11.28 9.85
C LYS A 345 2.03 -12.34 10.96
N ASN A 346 2.70 -12.23 12.12
CA ASN A 346 2.58 -13.24 13.19
C ASN A 346 1.19 -13.30 13.83
N ALA A 347 0.33 -12.29 13.64
CA ALA A 347 -1.07 -12.33 14.09
C ALA A 347 -1.82 -13.57 13.59
N GLY A 348 -1.52 -14.07 12.38
CA GLY A 348 -2.15 -15.29 11.85
C GLY A 348 -1.83 -16.55 12.64
N ARG A 349 -0.63 -16.65 13.24
CA ARG A 349 -0.30 -17.74 14.18
C ARG A 349 -1.09 -17.59 15.48
N TRP A 350 -1.20 -16.38 16.00
CA TRP A 350 -1.97 -16.09 17.21
C TRP A 350 -3.48 -16.33 17.01
N PHE A 351 -4.05 -15.98 15.85
CA PHE A 351 -5.42 -16.33 15.48
C PHE A 351 -5.64 -17.84 15.44
N ASN A 352 -4.72 -18.59 14.83
CA ASN A 352 -4.82 -20.04 14.74
C ASN A 352 -4.71 -20.72 16.11
N SER A 353 -3.82 -20.24 16.98
CA SER A 353 -3.67 -20.76 18.35
C SER A 353 -4.81 -20.41 19.31
N ASN A 354 -5.67 -19.43 18.98
CA ASN A 354 -6.82 -19.03 19.77
C ASN A 354 -8.17 -19.25 19.04
N GLU A 355 -8.19 -20.09 18.01
CA GLU A 355 -9.42 -20.48 17.29
C GLU A 355 -10.24 -19.30 16.73
N LEU A 356 -9.55 -18.22 16.32
CA LEU A 356 -10.15 -17.05 15.67
C LEU A 356 -10.18 -17.21 14.14
N LEU A 357 -9.13 -17.78 13.56
CA LEU A 357 -9.02 -18.06 12.12
C LEU A 357 -8.04 -19.21 11.89
N GLU A 358 -8.43 -20.22 11.09
CA GLU A 358 -7.53 -21.30 10.72
C GLU A 358 -6.51 -20.86 9.65
N VAL A 359 -5.23 -20.77 10.03
CA VAL A 359 -4.13 -20.31 9.18
C VAL A 359 -3.01 -21.35 9.15
N LYS A 360 -2.86 -22.01 8.00
CA LYS A 360 -1.81 -23.02 7.76
C LYS A 360 -0.59 -22.36 7.15
N PHE A 361 0.56 -22.50 7.80
CA PHE A 361 1.86 -22.04 7.30
C PHE A 361 2.70 -23.24 6.88
N LYS A 362 3.36 -23.13 5.72
CA LYS A 362 4.37 -24.10 5.29
C LYS A 362 5.51 -24.11 6.32
N THR A 363 5.84 -25.29 6.83
CA THR A 363 6.99 -25.50 7.72
C THR A 363 8.18 -26.03 6.93
N SER A 364 9.40 -25.85 7.44
CA SER A 364 10.56 -26.61 6.99
C SER A 364 11.29 -27.23 8.17
N LYS A 365 11.76 -28.47 7.96
CA LYS A 365 12.95 -28.98 8.64
C LYS A 365 14.13 -28.51 7.79
N ASP A 366 14.79 -27.44 8.21
CA ASP A 366 15.99 -26.99 7.51
C ASP A 366 17.09 -28.03 7.73
N SER A 367 17.60 -28.57 6.63
CA SER A 367 18.58 -29.64 6.60
C SER A 367 19.95 -29.04 6.31
N THR A 368 20.75 -28.81 7.34
CA THR A 368 22.14 -28.31 7.27
C THR A 368 23.12 -29.41 6.79
N GLN A 369 22.71 -30.22 5.83
CA GLN A 369 23.57 -31.23 5.22
C GLN A 369 24.68 -30.51 4.45
N ALA A 370 25.93 -30.77 4.85
CA ALA A 370 27.17 -30.23 4.28
C ALA A 370 27.47 -28.73 4.54
N THR A 371 27.04 -28.17 5.68
CA THR A 371 27.52 -26.86 6.18
C THR A 371 28.51 -27.05 7.33
N THR A 372 29.70 -26.45 7.28
CA THR A 372 30.64 -26.43 8.41
C THR A 372 30.15 -25.49 9.51
N PHE A 373 30.65 -25.63 10.75
CA PHE A 373 30.19 -24.80 11.87
C PHE A 373 30.40 -23.29 11.63
N GLU A 374 31.49 -22.91 10.95
CA GLU A 374 31.83 -21.51 10.63
C GLU A 374 30.80 -20.91 9.65
N GLU A 375 30.33 -21.69 8.68
CA GLU A 375 29.36 -21.27 7.66
C GLU A 375 27.90 -21.24 8.15
N VAL A 376 27.61 -21.75 9.37
CA VAL A 376 26.23 -21.82 9.89
C VAL A 376 25.56 -20.45 9.98
N SER A 377 26.31 -19.42 10.40
CA SER A 377 25.81 -18.04 10.48
C SER A 377 25.35 -17.54 9.10
N ASP A 378 26.21 -17.72 8.09
CA ASP A 378 25.98 -17.20 6.74
C ASP A 378 24.89 -18.00 6.02
N TYR A 379 24.83 -19.33 6.24
CA TYR A 379 23.75 -20.19 5.73
C TYR A 379 22.37 -19.71 6.19
N TYR A 380 22.21 -19.44 7.49
CA TYR A 380 20.94 -18.95 8.04
C TYR A 380 20.69 -17.49 7.68
N GLY A 381 21.72 -16.64 7.63
CA GLY A 381 21.63 -15.26 7.13
C GLY A 381 21.10 -15.21 5.70
N ALA A 382 21.59 -16.08 4.81
CA ALA A 382 21.12 -16.22 3.45
C ALA A 382 19.67 -16.74 3.32
N GLN A 383 19.05 -17.28 4.39
CA GLN A 383 17.62 -17.61 4.39
C GLN A 383 16.73 -16.40 4.75
N VAL A 384 17.30 -15.31 5.26
CA VAL A 384 16.53 -14.13 5.66
C VAL A 384 16.02 -13.37 4.42
N ILE A 385 14.71 -13.11 4.39
CA ILE A 385 14.12 -12.16 3.44
C ILE A 385 14.07 -10.81 4.15
N GLY A 386 15.14 -10.01 4.06
CA GLY A 386 15.20 -8.69 4.71
C GLY A 386 14.24 -7.66 4.09
N GLY A 387 14.01 -7.79 2.78
CA GLY A 387 13.00 -7.02 2.06
C GLY A 387 13.13 -7.19 0.56
N ALA A 388 12.13 -7.81 -0.07
CA ALA A 388 12.06 -8.02 -1.52
C ALA A 388 10.62 -7.79 -2.03
N ILE A 389 10.49 -7.58 -3.34
CA ILE A 389 9.25 -7.25 -4.03
C ILE A 389 8.80 -8.45 -4.85
N PHE A 390 7.54 -8.83 -4.67
CA PHE A 390 6.96 -10.02 -5.26
C PHE A 390 5.64 -9.72 -5.98
N ASN A 391 5.32 -10.50 -7.00
CA ASN A 391 4.09 -10.39 -7.77
C ASN A 391 2.99 -11.28 -7.17
N THR A 392 1.81 -10.71 -6.97
CA THR A 392 0.59 -11.45 -6.67
C THR A 392 -0.43 -11.27 -7.79
N GLN A 393 -1.27 -12.28 -8.02
CA GLN A 393 -2.52 -12.17 -8.78
C GLN A 393 -3.64 -11.69 -7.84
N LEU A 394 -4.53 -10.87 -8.40
CA LEU A 394 -5.73 -10.37 -7.73
C LEU A 394 -7.00 -10.92 -8.38
N ASP A 395 -7.92 -11.45 -7.57
CA ASP A 395 -9.33 -11.57 -7.95
C ASP A 395 -10.03 -10.23 -7.72
N ARG A 396 -10.13 -9.42 -8.78
CA ARG A 396 -10.75 -8.09 -8.76
C ARG A 396 -12.25 -8.11 -8.38
N SER A 397 -12.91 -9.27 -8.42
CA SER A 397 -14.33 -9.39 -8.05
C SER A 397 -14.55 -9.56 -6.54
N HIS A 398 -13.52 -9.92 -5.78
CA HIS A 398 -13.57 -10.00 -4.32
C HIS A 398 -13.35 -8.60 -3.71
N PRO A 399 -14.13 -8.17 -2.69
CA PRO A 399 -14.04 -6.80 -2.15
C PRO A 399 -12.67 -6.32 -1.68
N ILE A 400 -11.79 -7.24 -1.27
CA ILE A 400 -10.41 -6.90 -0.89
C ILE A 400 -9.61 -6.27 -2.05
N ALA A 401 -9.97 -6.57 -3.30
CA ALA A 401 -9.32 -6.06 -4.51
C ALA A 401 -10.10 -4.93 -5.21
N PHE A 402 -11.17 -4.40 -4.61
CA PHE A 402 -11.92 -3.28 -5.18
C PHE A 402 -11.03 -2.04 -5.39
N GLY A 403 -11.31 -1.28 -6.45
CA GLY A 403 -10.50 -0.12 -6.85
C GLY A 403 -9.09 -0.43 -7.38
N TYR A 404 -8.73 -1.70 -7.58
CA TYR A 404 -7.53 -2.10 -8.34
C TYR A 404 -7.92 -2.40 -9.79
N LYS A 405 -7.33 -1.67 -10.75
CA LYS A 405 -7.54 -1.94 -12.19
C LYS A 405 -6.75 -3.15 -12.70
N ASN A 406 -5.58 -3.41 -12.13
CA ASN A 406 -4.65 -4.46 -12.57
C ASN A 406 -5.03 -5.82 -11.97
N LYS A 407 -4.89 -6.90 -12.75
CA LYS A 407 -5.04 -8.29 -12.27
C LYS A 407 -3.83 -8.79 -11.45
N THR A 408 -2.82 -7.94 -11.27
CA THR A 408 -1.60 -8.23 -10.52
C THR A 408 -1.20 -7.05 -9.67
N LEU A 409 -0.55 -7.34 -8.53
CA LEU A 409 -0.10 -6.34 -7.56
C LEU A 409 1.32 -6.68 -7.07
N PRO A 410 2.27 -5.73 -7.15
CA PRO A 410 3.54 -5.86 -6.44
C PRO A 410 3.32 -5.73 -4.92
N VAL A 411 3.85 -6.67 -4.15
CA VAL A 411 3.76 -6.73 -2.69
C VAL A 411 5.17 -6.79 -2.09
N PHE A 412 5.42 -5.97 -1.06
CA PHE A 412 6.64 -6.04 -0.26
C PHE A 412 6.58 -7.18 0.74
N ARG A 413 7.68 -7.91 0.89
CA ARG A 413 7.80 -8.98 1.87
C ARG A 413 9.15 -8.95 2.56
N ASN A 414 9.10 -9.01 3.89
CA ASN A 414 10.25 -9.17 4.77
C ASN A 414 10.05 -10.29 5.81
N SER A 415 9.44 -11.41 5.39
CA SER A 415 9.19 -12.55 6.28
C SER A 415 9.19 -13.90 5.55
N THR A 416 9.43 -14.97 6.32
CA THR A 416 9.31 -16.37 5.88
C THR A 416 7.95 -17.00 6.24
N LEU A 417 6.93 -16.19 6.51
CA LEU A 417 5.56 -16.63 6.89
C LEU A 417 4.75 -17.08 5.67
N PHE A 418 5.10 -18.22 5.07
CA PHE A 418 4.45 -18.71 3.84
C PHE A 418 3.12 -19.40 4.16
N MET A 419 1.99 -18.70 3.96
CA MET A 419 0.65 -19.26 4.15
C MET A 419 0.27 -20.19 2.99
N GLU A 420 -0.24 -21.38 3.29
CA GLU A 420 -0.75 -22.29 2.27
C GLU A 420 -1.98 -21.68 1.58
N ALA A 421 -2.08 -21.87 0.26
CA ALA A 421 -3.28 -21.51 -0.47
C ALA A 421 -4.43 -22.45 -0.08
N ASP A 422 -5.63 -21.89 0.08
CA ASP A 422 -6.84 -22.67 0.30
C ASP A 422 -7.17 -23.52 -0.94
N LYS A 423 -7.86 -24.65 -0.76
CA LYS A 423 -8.25 -25.52 -1.88
C LYS A 423 -9.26 -24.86 -2.82
N ASN A 424 -10.10 -23.99 -2.28
CA ASN A 424 -11.10 -23.24 -3.04
C ASN A 424 -10.46 -21.97 -3.60
N SER A 425 -10.53 -21.75 -4.92
CA SER A 425 -9.86 -20.61 -5.58
C SER A 425 -10.34 -19.25 -5.05
N PHE A 426 -11.64 -19.09 -4.81
CA PHE A 426 -12.23 -17.84 -4.31
C PHE A 426 -11.75 -17.43 -2.91
N ASN A 427 -11.30 -18.39 -2.08
CA ASN A 427 -10.67 -18.12 -0.78
C ASN A 427 -9.23 -17.58 -0.90
N ASN A 428 -8.71 -17.40 -2.13
CA ASN A 428 -7.34 -16.92 -2.41
C ASN A 428 -7.35 -15.66 -3.32
N PRO A 429 -8.07 -14.57 -2.97
CA PRO A 429 -8.18 -13.38 -3.83
C PRO A 429 -6.86 -12.62 -4.01
N ILE A 430 -5.86 -12.87 -3.18
CA ILE A 430 -4.50 -12.35 -3.34
C ILE A 430 -3.53 -13.53 -3.26
N ARG A 431 -2.97 -13.94 -4.39
CA ARG A 431 -2.14 -15.15 -4.48
C ARG A 431 -0.79 -14.87 -5.14
N TYR A 432 0.32 -15.28 -4.53
CA TYR A 432 1.63 -15.23 -5.16
C TYR A 432 1.64 -16.01 -6.47
N THR A 433 2.30 -15.48 -7.50
CA THR A 433 2.37 -16.17 -8.79
C THR A 433 3.27 -17.42 -8.75
N ALA A 434 3.32 -18.18 -9.84
CA ALA A 434 4.26 -19.29 -10.01
C ALA A 434 5.73 -18.83 -10.13
N SER A 435 5.97 -17.57 -10.53
CA SER A 435 7.28 -16.93 -10.59
C SER A 435 7.20 -15.59 -9.86
N PRO A 436 7.19 -15.59 -8.50
CA PRO A 436 6.75 -14.43 -7.75
C PRO A 436 7.79 -13.32 -7.64
N LEU A 437 9.10 -13.57 -7.78
CA LEU A 437 10.12 -12.53 -7.57
C LEU A 437 10.08 -11.44 -8.67
N LEU A 438 9.91 -10.17 -8.29
CA LEU A 438 10.00 -9.01 -9.19
C LEU A 438 11.31 -8.24 -9.02
N SER A 439 11.80 -8.10 -7.77
CA SER A 439 13.05 -7.43 -7.43
C SER A 439 13.46 -7.80 -6.00
N GLY A 440 14.76 -7.90 -5.74
CA GLY A 440 15.34 -8.26 -4.46
C GLY A 440 15.88 -9.68 -4.40
N TYR A 441 16.42 -10.03 -3.24
CA TYR A 441 17.00 -11.32 -2.93
C TYR A 441 16.02 -12.22 -2.19
N ILE A 442 16.07 -13.51 -2.53
CA ILE A 442 15.40 -14.60 -1.81
C ILE A 442 16.16 -15.90 -2.09
N SER A 443 16.38 -16.72 -1.07
CA SER A 443 17.03 -18.02 -1.26
C SER A 443 16.19 -18.95 -2.15
N LYS A 444 16.84 -19.82 -2.94
CA LYS A 444 16.13 -20.79 -3.81
C LYS A 444 15.11 -21.66 -3.03
N PRO A 445 15.40 -22.17 -1.81
CA PRO A 445 14.42 -22.88 -1.01
C PRO A 445 13.20 -22.03 -0.61
N ASN A 446 13.42 -20.77 -0.22
CA ASN A 446 12.32 -19.90 0.20
C ASN A 446 11.49 -19.38 -0.98
N LEU A 447 12.11 -19.15 -2.14
CA LEU A 447 11.39 -18.87 -3.38
C LEU A 447 10.43 -20.02 -3.72
N LYS A 448 10.91 -21.27 -3.65
CA LYS A 448 10.09 -22.46 -3.91
C LYS A 448 8.95 -22.63 -2.90
N LYS A 449 9.15 -22.22 -1.64
CA LYS A 449 8.07 -22.20 -0.62
C LYS A 449 7.03 -21.10 -0.92
N LEU A 450 7.43 -19.94 -1.45
CA LEU A 450 6.56 -18.80 -1.75
C LEU A 450 5.66 -19.02 -2.98
N GLU A 451 6.12 -19.77 -3.99
CA GLU A 451 5.35 -20.05 -5.21
C GLU A 451 3.89 -20.47 -4.90
N SER A 452 2.93 -19.83 -5.56
CA SER A 452 1.50 -20.18 -5.52
C SER A 452 0.85 -20.18 -4.13
N THR A 453 1.47 -19.55 -3.13
CA THR A 453 0.91 -19.32 -1.78
C THR A 453 -0.13 -18.20 -1.76
N SER A 454 -0.99 -18.16 -0.74
CA SER A 454 -1.89 -17.03 -0.53
C SER A 454 -1.20 -15.93 0.30
N ALA A 455 -1.51 -14.68 0.00
CA ALA A 455 -1.10 -13.52 0.81
C ALA A 455 -2.22 -13.01 1.74
N PHE A 456 -3.43 -13.52 1.56
CA PHE A 456 -4.66 -13.07 2.22
C PHE A 456 -5.52 -14.24 2.67
N LYS A 457 -6.19 -14.10 3.80
CA LYS A 457 -7.30 -14.98 4.20
C LYS A 457 -8.37 -14.17 4.94
N VAL A 458 -9.63 -14.51 4.70
CA VAL A 458 -10.79 -14.07 5.49
C VAL A 458 -11.51 -15.30 6.02
N GLY A 459 -12.18 -15.17 7.16
CA GLY A 459 -13.10 -16.17 7.69
C GLY A 459 -14.15 -15.54 8.59
N GLY A 460 -15.41 -15.87 8.35
CA GLY A 460 -16.53 -15.43 9.18
C GLY A 460 -16.52 -16.10 10.56
N LEU A 461 -16.92 -15.34 11.58
CA LEU A 461 -16.99 -15.78 12.97
C LEU A 461 -18.19 -15.08 13.64
N GLY A 462 -19.28 -15.83 13.84
CA GLY A 462 -20.57 -15.28 14.24
C GLY A 462 -21.14 -14.32 13.19
N ARG A 463 -21.43 -13.08 13.58
CA ARG A 463 -21.88 -12.01 12.65
C ARG A 463 -20.74 -11.19 12.03
N GLY A 464 -19.53 -11.29 12.56
CA GLY A 464 -18.36 -10.56 12.07
C GLY A 464 -17.35 -11.51 11.44
N GLN A 465 -16.09 -11.07 11.38
CA GLN A 465 -15.04 -11.78 10.65
C GLN A 465 -13.62 -11.52 11.16
N VAL A 466 -12.72 -12.40 10.75
CA VAL A 466 -11.28 -12.27 10.95
C VAL A 466 -10.60 -12.24 9.59
N ILE A 467 -9.93 -11.12 9.30
CA ILE A 467 -9.13 -10.87 8.10
C ILE A 467 -7.65 -10.98 8.46
N TYR A 468 -6.86 -11.63 7.60
CA TYR A 468 -5.45 -11.86 7.81
C TYR A 468 -4.62 -11.58 6.55
N PHE A 469 -3.52 -10.83 6.74
CA PHE A 469 -2.50 -10.55 5.74
C PHE A 469 -1.14 -11.12 6.17
N THR A 470 -0.47 -11.87 5.29
CA THR A 470 0.89 -12.38 5.57
C THR A 470 1.96 -11.30 5.56
N ASP A 471 1.69 -10.18 4.89
CA ASP A 471 2.65 -9.14 4.56
C ASP A 471 2.15 -7.76 5.00
N ASN A 472 3.08 -6.84 5.27
CA ASN A 472 2.75 -5.50 5.74
C ASN A 472 2.57 -4.56 4.55
N HIS A 473 1.35 -4.07 4.38
CA HIS A 473 0.92 -3.22 3.28
C HIS A 473 1.20 -1.71 3.47
N ASN A 474 1.88 -1.33 4.54
CA ASN A 474 2.10 0.06 4.95
C ASN A 474 3.60 0.41 5.11
N PHE A 475 4.48 -0.54 4.77
CA PHE A 475 5.92 -0.49 5.03
C PHE A 475 6.57 0.87 4.71
N ARG A 476 7.23 1.45 5.71
CA ARG A 476 7.96 2.73 5.69
C ARG A 476 7.22 3.88 4.99
N ALA A 477 5.89 3.89 4.99
CA ALA A 477 5.03 4.94 4.43
C ALA A 477 5.24 5.28 2.93
N PHE A 478 5.87 4.38 2.15
CA PHE A 478 6.09 4.56 0.70
C PHE A 478 5.39 3.50 -0.19
N TRP A 479 4.68 2.54 0.41
CA TRP A 479 3.96 1.47 -0.29
C TRP A 479 2.53 1.87 -0.68
N TYR A 480 2.41 2.96 -1.45
CA TYR A 480 1.13 3.50 -1.94
C TYR A 480 0.30 2.46 -2.70
N GLY A 481 0.95 1.53 -3.40
CA GLY A 481 0.29 0.50 -4.19
C GLY A 481 -0.53 -0.49 -3.36
N THR A 482 -0.12 -0.80 -2.12
CA THR A 482 -0.76 -1.82 -1.29
C THR A 482 -1.62 -1.26 -0.14
N ASN A 483 -1.47 0.02 0.23
CA ASN A 483 -2.24 0.63 1.34
C ASN A 483 -3.77 0.41 1.23
N LYS A 484 -4.31 0.45 0.00
CA LYS A 484 -5.76 0.30 -0.24
C LYS A 484 -6.31 -1.05 0.24
N LEU A 485 -5.50 -2.11 0.30
CA LEU A 485 -5.92 -3.41 0.86
C LEU A 485 -6.42 -3.29 2.31
N LEU A 486 -5.77 -2.46 3.14
CA LEU A 486 -6.24 -2.21 4.51
C LEU A 486 -7.58 -1.46 4.51
N MET A 487 -7.73 -0.45 3.64
CA MET A 487 -8.99 0.30 3.55
C MET A 487 -10.13 -0.55 2.99
N ASN A 488 -9.86 -1.47 2.08
CA ASN A 488 -10.86 -2.41 1.56
C ASN A 488 -11.30 -3.41 2.65
N ALA A 489 -10.39 -3.86 3.51
CA ALA A 489 -10.73 -4.70 4.68
C ALA A 489 -11.64 -3.97 5.68
N ILE A 490 -11.48 -2.65 5.84
CA ILE A 490 -12.28 -1.82 6.75
C ILE A 490 -13.64 -1.43 6.15
N TYR A 491 -13.66 -0.96 4.90
CA TYR A 491 -14.89 -0.45 4.28
C TYR A 491 -15.79 -1.54 3.69
N PHE A 492 -15.21 -2.66 3.27
CA PHE A 492 -15.92 -3.71 2.55
C PHE A 492 -15.74 -5.09 3.17
N GLY A 493 -15.26 -5.18 4.42
CA GLY A 493 -15.15 -6.43 5.15
C GLY A 493 -16.46 -7.22 5.11
N ASP A 494 -17.58 -6.60 5.48
CA ASP A 494 -18.88 -7.28 5.65
C ASP A 494 -19.52 -7.82 4.36
N GLU A 495 -18.87 -7.60 3.21
CA GLU A 495 -19.28 -8.10 1.89
C GLU A 495 -18.33 -9.17 1.32
N MET A 496 -17.33 -9.63 2.09
CA MET A 496 -16.30 -10.61 1.69
C MET A 496 -16.74 -12.08 1.75
#